data_AF-A0A0H5M0E0-F1
#
_entry.id   AF-A0A0H5M0E0-F1
#
_cell.length_a   1.000
_cell.length_b   1.000
_cell.length_c   1.000
_cell.angle_alpha   90.00
_cell.angle_beta   90.00
_cell.angle_gamma   90.00
#
_symmetry.space_group_name_H-M   'P 1'
#
loop_
_entity.id
_entity.type
_entity.pdbx_description
1 polymer ?
#
loop_
_entity_poly.entity_id
_entity_poly.type
_entity_poly.pdbx_seq_one_letter_code
_entity_poly.pdbx_strand_id
1 'polypeptide(L)'
;MDKNFIVNGNVIFSPNSGAVSSLLTGTTVKLNAPTAQLLEAFVTRAGIVISQRELYKIAWGEKGANVTPNTLYQNISLLRKALNDVGISGESVTTVRGKGFMFTVSAITENINEDDVKEEVLFHIEDNNPKKNIIIRIFLIAASLIITTLLFFYVNSRLTNIVKNSDEFIFSHSVKNCSIYYEKGSDIKLIASEIEVFLSSSQSSCQTHPFHYFSFSQIHSTVSLIACKDKIMKGHKNSCRTELFYSLNQ
;
A
#
# COMPACT_ATOMS: atom_id res chain seq x y z
N MET A 1 23.79 -28.86 -25.74
CA MET A 1 22.97 -27.65 -25.84
C MET A 1 22.53 -27.28 -24.44
N ASP A 2 22.88 -26.08 -23.98
CA ASP A 2 22.55 -25.61 -22.64
C ASP A 2 21.12 -25.04 -22.65
N LYS A 3 20.15 -25.85 -22.24
CA LYS A 3 18.76 -25.39 -22.07
C LYS A 3 18.71 -24.44 -20.88
N ASN A 4 18.15 -23.26 -21.04
CA ASN A 4 17.86 -22.37 -19.92
C ASN A 4 16.37 -22.05 -19.90
N PHE A 5 15.79 -22.02 -18.71
CA PHE A 5 14.38 -21.70 -18.52
C PHE A 5 14.26 -20.33 -17.86
N ILE A 6 13.43 -19.47 -18.43
CA ILE A 6 13.02 -18.20 -17.81
C ILE A 6 11.64 -18.43 -17.19
N VAL A 7 11.57 -18.35 -15.86
CA VAL A 7 10.35 -18.52 -15.08
C VAL A 7 9.84 -17.15 -14.64
N ASN A 8 8.55 -16.88 -14.84
CA ASN A 8 7.88 -15.61 -14.52
C ASN A 8 8.55 -14.35 -15.13
N GLY A 9 9.36 -14.51 -16.18
CA GLY A 9 10.08 -13.42 -16.85
C GLY A 9 11.23 -12.81 -16.04
N ASN A 10 11.50 -13.29 -14.82
CA ASN A 10 12.43 -12.65 -13.89
C ASN A 10 13.34 -13.62 -13.12
N VAL A 11 13.20 -14.93 -13.32
CA VAL A 11 14.08 -15.95 -12.74
C VAL A 11 14.63 -16.84 -13.84
N ILE A 12 15.94 -17.04 -13.84
CA ILE A 12 16.63 -17.96 -14.76
C ILE A 12 16.93 -19.25 -14.01
N PHE A 13 16.53 -20.37 -14.57
CA PHE A 13 16.96 -21.70 -14.15
C PHE A 13 17.84 -22.33 -15.22
N SER A 14 19.03 -22.77 -14.79
CA SER A 14 20.01 -23.47 -15.62
C SER A 14 20.17 -24.91 -15.10
N PRO A 15 19.53 -25.91 -15.73
CA PRO A 15 19.64 -27.32 -15.37
C PRO A 15 21.08 -27.83 -15.30
N ASN A 16 21.92 -27.43 -16.27
CA ASN A 16 23.30 -27.92 -16.38
C ASN A 16 24.20 -27.49 -15.22
N SER A 17 24.02 -26.26 -14.74
CA SER A 17 24.76 -25.75 -13.57
C SER A 17 24.04 -26.03 -12.25
N GLY A 18 22.77 -26.46 -12.31
CA GLY A 18 21.89 -26.61 -11.16
C GLY A 18 21.65 -25.29 -10.43
N ALA A 19 21.64 -24.16 -11.14
CA ALA A 19 21.53 -22.84 -10.53
C ALA A 19 20.19 -22.17 -10.87
N VAL A 20 19.65 -21.45 -9.89
CA VAL A 20 18.49 -20.57 -10.06
C VAL A 20 18.90 -19.16 -9.68
N SER A 21 18.63 -18.19 -10.55
CA SER A 21 19.08 -16.81 -10.40
C SER A 21 17.94 -15.81 -10.59
N SER A 22 17.79 -14.86 -9.67
CA SER A 22 16.84 -13.76 -9.80
C SER A 22 17.45 -12.63 -10.63
N LEU A 23 16.76 -12.21 -11.68
CA LEU A 23 17.12 -11.03 -12.48
C LEU A 23 16.82 -9.71 -11.77
N LEU A 24 15.98 -9.73 -10.72
CA LEU A 24 15.60 -8.54 -9.98
C LEU A 24 16.58 -8.22 -8.85
N THR A 25 16.99 -9.24 -8.09
CA THR A 25 17.87 -9.05 -6.92
C THR A 25 19.31 -9.46 -7.16
N GLY A 26 19.59 -10.20 -8.25
CA GLY A 26 20.89 -10.81 -8.50
C GLY A 26 21.18 -12.04 -7.62
N THR A 27 20.26 -12.42 -6.73
CA THR A 27 20.42 -13.60 -5.87
C THR A 27 20.53 -14.86 -6.72
N THR A 28 21.55 -15.67 -6.48
CA THR A 28 21.74 -16.97 -7.13
C THR A 28 21.84 -18.08 -6.10
N VAL A 29 21.02 -19.11 -6.26
CA VAL A 29 20.99 -20.30 -5.40
C VAL A 29 21.42 -21.51 -6.20
N LYS A 30 22.40 -22.26 -5.68
CA LYS A 30 22.85 -23.52 -6.26
C LYS A 30 22.08 -24.69 -5.64
N LEU A 31 21.41 -25.46 -6.48
CA LEU A 31 20.68 -26.65 -6.12
C LEU A 31 21.62 -27.86 -6.10
N ASN A 32 21.30 -28.85 -5.27
CA ASN A 32 21.92 -30.16 -5.41
C ASN A 32 21.39 -30.85 -6.67
N ALA A 33 22.10 -31.87 -7.16
CA ALA A 33 21.73 -32.59 -8.38
C ALA A 33 20.28 -33.10 -8.40
N PRO A 34 19.76 -33.80 -7.37
CA PRO A 34 18.37 -34.27 -7.40
C PRO A 34 17.36 -33.12 -7.40
N THR A 35 17.60 -32.04 -6.66
CA THR A 35 16.70 -30.88 -6.65
C THR A 35 16.66 -30.17 -8.00
N ALA A 36 17.81 -30.06 -8.67
CA ALA A 36 17.88 -29.49 -10.03
C ALA A 36 17.08 -30.34 -11.03
N GLN A 37 17.23 -31.67 -10.98
CA GLN A 37 16.47 -32.60 -11.84
C GLN A 37 14.96 -32.54 -11.58
N LEU A 38 14.54 -32.39 -10.31
CA LEU A 38 13.14 -32.18 -9.96
C LEU A 38 12.62 -30.87 -10.55
N LEU A 39 13.37 -29.77 -10.40
CA LEU A 39 12.96 -28.48 -10.96
C LEU A 39 12.86 -28.54 -12.48
N GLU A 40 13.80 -29.19 -13.17
CA GLU A 40 13.74 -29.41 -14.62
C GLU A 40 12.46 -30.15 -15.05
N ALA A 41 12.11 -31.22 -14.32
CA ALA A 41 10.87 -31.95 -14.57
C ALA A 41 9.62 -31.09 -14.36
N PHE A 42 9.64 -30.21 -13.36
CA PHE A 42 8.54 -29.31 -13.04
C PHE A 42 8.39 -28.18 -14.07
N VAL A 43 9.49 -27.55 -14.51
CA VAL A 43 9.41 -26.46 -15.51
C VAL A 43 9.00 -26.98 -16.88
N THR A 44 9.46 -28.18 -17.24
CA THR A 44 9.09 -28.82 -18.52
C THR A 44 7.61 -29.22 -18.56
N ARG A 45 6.99 -29.41 -17.38
CA ARG A 45 5.61 -29.90 -17.23
C ARG A 45 4.82 -29.04 -16.24
N ALA A 46 4.97 -27.72 -16.35
CA ALA A 46 4.26 -26.79 -15.49
C ALA A 46 2.74 -26.95 -15.65
N GLY A 47 2.03 -26.89 -14.52
CA GLY A 47 0.60 -27.14 -14.43
C GLY A 47 0.20 -28.62 -14.47
N ILE A 48 1.14 -29.56 -14.65
CA ILE A 48 0.85 -31.00 -14.66
C ILE A 48 1.26 -31.62 -13.32
N VAL A 49 0.42 -32.50 -12.80
CA VAL A 49 0.73 -33.29 -11.60
C VAL A 49 1.71 -34.41 -11.95
N ILE A 50 2.89 -34.41 -11.35
CA ILE A 50 3.91 -35.46 -11.51
C ILE A 50 3.85 -36.37 -10.28
N SER A 51 3.76 -37.68 -10.51
CA SER A 51 3.63 -38.66 -9.42
C SER A 51 4.91 -38.80 -8.60
N GLN A 52 4.79 -39.19 -7.33
CA GLN A 52 5.96 -39.41 -6.46
C GLN A 52 6.92 -40.45 -7.06
N ARG A 53 6.39 -41.58 -7.53
CA ARG A 53 7.16 -42.65 -8.17
C ARG A 53 7.96 -42.15 -9.37
N GLU A 54 7.36 -41.26 -10.15
CA GLU A 54 8.02 -40.67 -11.31
C GLU A 54 9.11 -39.67 -10.93
N LEU A 55 8.85 -38.79 -9.95
CA LEU A 55 9.87 -37.88 -9.41
C LEU A 55 11.06 -38.64 -8.81
N TYR A 56 10.81 -39.76 -8.13
CA TYR A 56 11.87 -40.65 -7.66
C TYR A 56 12.72 -41.20 -8.81
N LYS A 57 12.06 -41.67 -9.88
CA LYS A 57 12.76 -42.18 -11.06
C LYS A 57 13.57 -41.09 -11.76
N ILE A 58 13.07 -39.86 -11.81
CA ILE A 58 13.77 -38.74 -12.44
C ILE A 58 15.03 -38.36 -11.65
N ALA A 59 14.91 -38.19 -10.33
CA ALA A 59 16.00 -37.68 -9.51
C ALA A 59 17.06 -38.73 -9.14
N TRP A 60 16.71 -40.02 -9.19
CA TRP A 60 17.62 -41.10 -8.76
C TRP A 60 17.72 -42.29 -9.73
N GLY A 61 16.96 -42.30 -10.83
CA GLY A 61 16.98 -43.39 -11.82
C GLY A 61 16.68 -44.76 -11.22
N GLU A 62 17.37 -45.79 -11.72
CA GLU A 62 17.30 -47.17 -11.21
C GLU A 62 17.85 -47.30 -9.77
N LYS A 63 18.64 -46.32 -9.29
CA LYS A 63 19.13 -46.28 -7.89
C LYS A 63 18.09 -45.75 -6.90
N GLY A 64 16.93 -45.26 -7.38
CA GLY A 64 15.85 -44.74 -6.54
C GLY A 64 15.30 -45.74 -5.52
N ALA A 65 15.44 -47.05 -5.78
CA ALA A 65 15.02 -48.11 -4.86
C ALA A 65 15.75 -48.10 -3.50
N ASN A 66 16.96 -47.51 -3.44
CA ASN A 66 17.79 -47.46 -2.24
C ASN A 66 17.65 -46.14 -1.45
N VAL A 67 16.78 -45.23 -1.89
CA VAL A 67 16.62 -43.90 -1.30
C VAL A 67 15.46 -43.93 -0.30
N THR A 68 15.65 -43.33 0.88
CA THR A 68 14.58 -43.31 1.88
C THR A 68 13.34 -42.54 1.39
N PRO A 69 12.12 -42.94 1.78
CA PRO A 69 10.89 -42.24 1.42
C PRO A 69 10.86 -40.75 1.81
N ASN A 70 11.68 -40.32 2.76
CA ASN A 70 11.74 -38.93 3.21
C ASN A 70 12.61 -38.03 2.31
N THR A 71 13.49 -38.61 1.49
CA THR A 71 14.46 -37.85 0.71
C THR A 71 13.80 -37.00 -0.38
N LEU A 72 12.72 -37.48 -1.02
CA LEU A 72 11.98 -36.67 -1.99
C LEU A 72 11.40 -35.42 -1.32
N TYR A 73 10.74 -35.59 -0.17
CA TYR A 73 10.15 -34.47 0.57
C TYR A 73 11.21 -33.46 1.03
N GLN A 74 12.38 -33.92 1.45
CA GLN A 74 13.49 -33.02 1.78
C GLN A 74 13.95 -32.18 0.57
N ASN A 75 14.09 -32.80 -0.61
CA ASN A 75 14.46 -32.07 -1.83
C ASN A 75 13.33 -31.14 -2.30
N ILE A 76 12.06 -31.51 -2.14
CA ILE A 76 10.93 -30.60 -2.39
C ILE A 76 10.97 -29.40 -1.44
N SER A 77 11.27 -29.61 -0.15
CA SER A 77 11.41 -28.50 0.81
C SER A 77 12.60 -27.59 0.47
N LEU A 78 13.73 -28.16 0.05
CA LEU A 78 14.89 -27.39 -0.43
C LEU A 78 14.54 -26.60 -1.70
N LEU A 79 13.79 -27.20 -2.62
CA LEU A 79 13.32 -26.54 -3.83
C LEU A 79 12.45 -25.33 -3.49
N ARG A 80 11.44 -25.50 -2.62
CA ARG A 80 10.56 -24.41 -2.19
C ARG A 80 11.34 -23.26 -1.56
N LYS A 81 12.35 -23.58 -0.74
CA LYS A 81 13.22 -22.57 -0.15
C LYS A 81 14.02 -21.82 -1.23
N ALA A 82 14.67 -22.55 -2.14
CA ALA A 82 15.45 -21.94 -3.21
C ALA A 82 14.60 -21.04 -4.12
N LEU A 83 13.36 -21.45 -4.41
CA LEU A 83 12.40 -20.63 -5.16
C LEU A 83 12.06 -19.34 -4.42
N ASN A 84 11.76 -19.41 -3.12
CA ASN A 84 11.50 -18.23 -2.29
C ASN A 84 12.68 -17.24 -2.31
N ASP A 85 13.91 -17.76 -2.19
CA ASP A 85 15.13 -16.96 -2.14
C ASP A 85 15.39 -16.19 -3.46
N VAL A 86 14.87 -16.67 -4.60
CA VAL A 86 14.98 -16.00 -5.91
C VAL A 86 13.73 -15.20 -6.31
N GLY A 87 12.70 -15.16 -5.44
CA GLY A 87 11.49 -14.36 -5.64
C GLY A 87 10.32 -15.09 -6.29
N ILE A 88 10.34 -16.43 -6.35
CA ILE A 88 9.17 -17.26 -6.70
C ILE A 88 8.58 -17.81 -5.41
N SER A 89 7.26 -17.68 -5.21
CA SER A 89 6.63 -18.28 -4.04
C SER A 89 6.89 -19.79 -3.99
N GLY A 90 7.40 -20.29 -2.87
CA GLY A 90 7.57 -21.73 -2.64
C GLY A 90 6.25 -22.50 -2.70
N GLU A 91 5.12 -21.81 -2.56
CA GLU A 91 3.78 -22.38 -2.78
C GLU A 91 3.50 -22.72 -4.25
N SER A 92 4.31 -22.23 -5.19
CA SER A 92 4.26 -22.64 -6.60
C SER A 92 4.48 -24.15 -6.76
N VAL A 93 5.21 -24.82 -5.86
CA VAL A 93 5.29 -26.30 -5.82
C VAL A 93 4.24 -26.82 -4.84
N THR A 94 3.08 -27.21 -5.35
CA THR A 94 1.94 -27.69 -4.54
C THR A 94 1.95 -29.21 -4.39
N THR A 95 1.49 -29.70 -3.23
CA THR A 95 1.29 -31.13 -2.98
C THR A 95 -0.14 -31.51 -3.34
N VAL A 96 -0.31 -32.46 -4.27
CA VAL A 96 -1.62 -33.02 -4.62
C VAL A 96 -1.79 -34.36 -3.91
N ARG A 97 -2.60 -34.38 -2.85
CA ARG A 97 -2.76 -35.53 -1.95
C ARG A 97 -3.08 -36.81 -2.72
N GLY A 98 -2.30 -37.87 -2.46
CA GLY A 98 -2.45 -39.18 -3.09
C GLY A 98 -2.05 -39.26 -4.57
N LYS A 99 -1.69 -38.14 -5.22
CA LYS A 99 -1.32 -38.10 -6.64
C LYS A 99 0.15 -37.74 -6.85
N GLY A 100 0.65 -36.70 -6.19
CA GLY A 100 2.03 -36.23 -6.40
C GLY A 100 2.20 -34.75 -6.12
N PHE A 101 2.95 -34.08 -6.99
CA PHE A 101 3.27 -32.65 -6.87
C PHE A 101 3.04 -31.94 -8.20
N MET A 102 2.76 -30.64 -8.15
CA MET A 102 2.54 -29.80 -9.32
C MET A 102 3.28 -28.49 -9.15
N PHE A 103 3.80 -27.96 -10.25
CA PHE A 103 4.44 -26.65 -10.28
C PHE A 103 3.60 -25.66 -11.06
N THR A 104 3.21 -24.55 -10.43
CA THR A 104 2.34 -23.53 -11.00
C THR A 104 3.02 -22.17 -10.98
N VAL A 105 3.21 -21.61 -12.18
CA VAL A 105 3.85 -20.31 -12.43
C VAL A 105 3.18 -19.63 -13.61
N SER A 106 3.32 -18.31 -13.72
CA SER A 106 2.59 -17.48 -14.69
C SER A 106 3.10 -17.66 -16.13
N ALA A 107 4.41 -17.87 -16.29
CA ALA A 107 5.02 -18.08 -17.60
C ALA A 107 6.33 -18.87 -17.47
N ILE A 108 6.60 -19.73 -18.46
CA ILE A 108 7.89 -20.40 -18.64
C ILE A 108 8.30 -20.25 -20.10
N THR A 109 9.50 -19.76 -20.35
CA THR A 109 10.09 -19.68 -21.68
C THR A 109 11.37 -20.52 -21.70
N GLU A 110 11.43 -21.50 -22.59
CA GLU A 110 12.67 -22.23 -22.88
C GLU A 110 13.48 -21.39 -23.88
N ASN A 111 14.64 -20.91 -23.45
CA ASN A 111 15.57 -20.23 -24.35
C ASN A 111 16.48 -21.31 -24.95
N ILE A 112 16.12 -21.76 -26.14
CA ILE A 112 17.01 -22.53 -27.02
C ILE A 112 17.69 -21.45 -27.87
N ASN A 113 19.02 -21.28 -27.71
CA ASN A 113 19.74 -20.18 -28.36
C ASN A 113 19.43 -20.09 -29.87
N GLU A 114 19.02 -18.88 -30.26
CA GLU A 114 19.22 -18.13 -31.51
C GLU A 114 19.58 -18.97 -32.75
N ASP A 115 18.58 -19.32 -33.58
CA ASP A 115 18.72 -19.37 -35.06
C ASP A 115 17.39 -19.66 -35.80
N ASP A 116 16.30 -20.04 -35.14
CA ASP A 116 15.11 -20.58 -35.85
C ASP A 116 13.76 -19.99 -35.41
N VAL A 117 13.62 -18.66 -35.41
CA VAL A 117 12.29 -18.00 -35.33
C VAL A 117 12.14 -17.01 -36.48
N LYS A 118 11.95 -17.55 -37.68
CA LYS A 118 11.15 -16.88 -38.71
C LYS A 118 9.91 -17.74 -38.93
N GLU A 119 8.78 -17.05 -38.89
CA GLU A 119 7.45 -17.51 -39.30
C GLU A 119 6.64 -18.32 -38.28
N GLU A 120 5.43 -17.80 -38.03
CA GLU A 120 4.33 -18.31 -37.20
C GLU A 120 4.57 -18.20 -35.68
N VAL A 121 3.95 -17.27 -34.93
CA VAL A 121 2.52 -16.99 -34.88
C VAL A 121 2.28 -15.51 -34.54
N LEU A 122 1.69 -14.81 -35.50
CA LEU A 122 0.97 -13.56 -35.30
C LEU A 122 -0.30 -13.87 -34.48
N PHE A 123 -0.29 -13.69 -33.15
CA PHE A 123 -1.36 -13.01 -32.40
C PHE A 123 -1.05 -12.87 -30.90
N HIS A 124 -1.35 -11.69 -30.34
CA HIS A 124 -1.07 -11.19 -29.00
C HIS A 124 0.35 -10.69 -28.72
N ILE A 125 0.73 -9.65 -29.46
CA ILE A 125 1.74 -8.68 -29.02
C ILE A 125 1.17 -7.91 -27.82
N GLU A 126 1.57 -8.28 -26.59
CA GLU A 126 1.77 -7.27 -25.55
C GLU A 126 3.16 -6.67 -25.80
N ASP A 127 3.11 -5.49 -26.40
CA ASP A 127 4.18 -4.78 -27.08
C ASP A 127 5.27 -4.31 -26.08
N ASN A 128 6.21 -5.19 -25.73
CA ASN A 128 7.36 -4.87 -24.87
C ASN A 128 8.49 -4.21 -25.67
N ASN A 129 8.21 -3.03 -26.23
CA ASN A 129 9.25 -2.19 -26.83
C ASN A 129 10.07 -1.55 -25.69
N PRO A 130 11.41 -1.66 -25.64
CA PRO A 130 12.22 -1.13 -24.52
C PRO A 130 12.05 0.39 -24.34
N LYS A 131 11.75 1.12 -25.43
CA LYS A 131 11.36 2.54 -25.34
C LYS A 131 9.98 2.71 -24.70
N LYS A 132 9.04 1.80 -24.97
CA LYS A 132 7.69 1.80 -24.37
C LYS A 132 7.74 1.43 -22.88
N ASN A 133 8.61 0.51 -22.45
CA ASN A 133 8.81 0.23 -21.02
C ASN A 133 9.48 1.37 -20.26
N ILE A 134 10.38 2.13 -20.90
CA ILE A 134 10.92 3.37 -20.33
C ILE A 134 9.84 4.46 -20.27
N ILE A 135 9.06 4.65 -21.34
CA ILE A 135 7.97 5.64 -21.37
C ILE A 135 6.87 5.29 -20.35
N ILE A 136 6.51 4.02 -20.20
CA ILE A 136 5.56 3.54 -19.18
C ILE A 136 6.13 3.80 -17.78
N ARG A 137 7.40 3.52 -17.53
CA ARG A 137 8.03 3.81 -16.23
C ARG A 137 8.06 5.32 -15.93
N ILE A 138 8.39 6.16 -16.91
CA ILE A 138 8.35 7.62 -16.77
C ILE A 138 6.91 8.09 -16.52
N PHE A 139 5.94 7.53 -17.22
CA PHE A 139 4.53 7.84 -17.02
C PHE A 139 4.02 7.43 -15.63
N LEU A 140 4.42 6.25 -15.13
CA LEU A 140 4.09 5.78 -13.78
C LEU A 140 4.70 6.67 -12.69
N ILE A 141 5.96 7.10 -12.86
CA ILE A 141 6.63 8.03 -11.93
C ILE A 141 5.96 9.40 -11.96
N ALA A 142 5.66 9.93 -13.15
CA ALA A 142 4.96 11.20 -13.31
C ALA A 142 3.55 11.17 -12.71
N ALA A 143 2.79 10.09 -12.95
CA ALA A 143 1.47 9.90 -12.37
C ALA A 143 1.53 9.83 -10.83
N SER A 144 2.52 9.14 -10.27
CA SER A 144 2.73 9.09 -8.82
C SER A 144 3.05 10.47 -8.23
N LEU A 145 3.85 11.29 -8.92
CA LEU A 145 4.16 12.67 -8.50
C LEU A 145 2.91 13.58 -8.59
N ILE A 146 2.09 13.41 -9.61
CA ILE A 146 0.82 14.15 -9.76
C ILE A 146 -0.16 13.75 -8.65
N ILE A 147 -0.30 12.45 -8.36
CA ILE A 147 -1.21 11.97 -7.31
C ILE A 147 -0.77 12.48 -5.94
N THR A 148 0.52 12.41 -5.62
CA THR A 148 1.06 12.90 -4.34
C THR A 148 0.92 14.41 -4.18
N THR A 149 1.14 15.19 -5.23
CA THR A 149 0.92 16.64 -5.21
C THR A 149 -0.57 17.00 -5.09
N LEU A 150 -1.46 16.28 -5.78
CA LEU A 150 -2.92 16.45 -5.62
C LEU A 150 -3.38 16.06 -4.21
N LEU A 151 -2.86 14.99 -3.63
CA LEU A 151 -3.13 14.59 -2.25
C LEU A 151 -2.61 15.64 -1.26
N PHE A 152 -1.40 16.15 -1.48
CA PHE A 152 -0.85 17.22 -0.66
C PHE A 152 -1.71 18.49 -0.76
N PHE A 153 -2.12 18.89 -1.95
CA PHE A 153 -3.01 20.04 -2.12
C PHE A 153 -4.41 19.79 -1.56
N TYR A 154 -4.94 18.57 -1.65
CA TYR A 154 -6.20 18.18 -1.03
C TYR A 154 -6.11 18.23 0.50
N VAL A 155 -5.05 17.67 1.08
CA VAL A 155 -4.80 17.73 2.52
C VAL A 155 -4.57 19.16 2.97
N ASN A 156 -3.80 19.97 2.25
CA ASN A 156 -3.59 21.38 2.60
C ASN A 156 -4.87 22.20 2.43
N SER A 157 -5.65 22.02 1.37
CA SER A 157 -6.94 22.70 1.22
C SER A 157 -7.91 22.29 2.33
N ARG A 158 -7.92 21.01 2.73
CA ARG A 158 -8.66 20.54 3.92
C ARG A 158 -8.09 21.08 5.23
N LEU A 159 -6.77 21.18 5.38
CA LEU A 159 -6.12 21.74 6.56
C LEU A 159 -6.38 23.25 6.68
N THR A 160 -6.39 23.97 5.56
CA THR A 160 -6.82 25.38 5.51
C THR A 160 -8.33 25.55 5.71
N ASN A 161 -9.14 24.52 5.43
CA ASN A 161 -10.57 24.52 5.78
C ASN A 161 -10.78 24.22 7.28
N ILE A 162 -9.87 23.47 7.92
CA ILE A 162 -9.89 23.20 9.36
C ILE A 162 -9.36 24.40 10.15
N VAL A 163 -8.39 25.15 9.62
CA VAL A 163 -8.05 26.51 10.08
C VAL A 163 -9.14 27.45 9.54
N LYS A 164 -10.35 27.30 10.10
CA LYS A 164 -11.55 28.08 9.78
C LYS A 164 -11.19 29.55 9.63
N ASN A 165 -11.58 30.11 8.48
CA ASN A 165 -11.37 31.52 8.17
C ASN A 165 -12.03 32.38 9.25
N SER A 166 -11.39 33.49 9.60
CA SER A 166 -11.98 34.59 10.39
C SER A 166 -13.33 35.09 9.84
N ASP A 167 -13.62 34.80 8.57
CA ASP A 167 -14.81 35.22 7.84
C ASP A 167 -16.07 34.40 8.17
N GLU A 168 -15.92 33.34 8.96
CA GLU A 168 -17.03 32.52 9.44
C GLU A 168 -17.71 33.13 10.69
N PHE A 169 -17.12 34.15 11.31
CA PHE A 169 -17.68 34.83 12.48
C PHE A 169 -18.21 36.22 12.15
N ILE A 170 -19.47 36.49 12.51
CA ILE A 170 -20.16 37.75 12.26
C ILE A 170 -20.23 38.54 13.58
N PHE A 171 -19.88 39.83 13.53
CA PHE A 171 -20.03 40.73 14.67
C PHE A 171 -21.51 40.87 15.04
N SER A 172 -21.83 40.72 16.33
CA SER A 172 -23.18 40.92 16.85
C SER A 172 -23.34 42.26 17.54
N HIS A 173 -22.66 42.44 18.67
CA HIS A 173 -22.75 43.64 19.50
C HIS A 173 -21.53 43.77 20.40
N SER A 174 -21.41 44.90 21.08
CA SER A 174 -20.42 45.09 22.14
C SER A 174 -21.06 45.24 23.52
N VAL A 175 -20.48 44.58 24.52
CA VAL A 175 -20.90 44.66 25.93
C VAL A 175 -19.68 44.98 26.77
N LYS A 176 -19.68 46.12 27.49
CA LYS A 176 -18.63 46.51 28.46
C LYS A 176 -17.18 46.28 27.94
N ASN A 177 -16.89 46.77 26.73
CA ASN A 177 -15.62 46.62 25.98
C ASN A 177 -15.29 45.24 25.39
N CYS A 178 -16.19 44.27 25.49
CA CYS A 178 -16.09 43.02 24.74
C CYS A 178 -16.76 43.16 23.37
N SER A 179 -16.09 42.75 22.31
CA SER A 179 -16.64 42.60 20.96
C SER A 179 -17.07 41.15 20.76
N ILE A 180 -18.37 40.93 20.54
CA ILE A 180 -18.95 39.59 20.45
C ILE A 180 -19.18 39.21 18.99
N TYR A 181 -18.76 38.01 18.63
CA TYR A 181 -18.89 37.43 17.30
C TYR A 181 -19.52 36.04 17.34
N TYR A 182 -20.37 35.70 16.38
CA TYR A 182 -21.06 34.41 16.26
C TYR A 182 -20.74 33.69 14.96
N GLU A 183 -20.65 32.37 15.00
CA GLU A 183 -20.47 31.53 13.82
C GLU A 183 -21.68 31.63 12.86
N LYS A 184 -21.40 31.91 11.59
CA LYS A 184 -22.37 32.08 10.50
C LYS A 184 -23.15 30.78 10.29
N GLY A 185 -24.48 30.86 10.35
CA GLY A 185 -25.37 29.71 10.20
C GLY A 185 -25.74 29.02 11.52
N SER A 186 -25.20 29.47 12.66
CA SER A 186 -25.71 29.10 13.98
C SER A 186 -27.06 29.76 14.23
N ASP A 187 -28.02 29.02 14.81
CA ASP A 187 -29.30 29.60 15.23
C ASP A 187 -29.13 30.35 16.55
N ILE A 188 -28.58 31.57 16.45
CA ILE A 188 -28.24 32.44 17.58
C ILE A 188 -29.42 32.64 18.54
N LYS A 189 -30.66 32.56 18.04
CA LYS A 189 -31.88 32.72 18.85
C LYS A 189 -32.07 31.62 19.88
N LEU A 190 -31.57 30.40 19.62
CA LEU A 190 -31.71 29.27 20.54
C LEU A 190 -30.76 29.36 21.75
N ILE A 191 -29.71 30.18 21.67
CA ILE A 191 -28.58 30.15 22.63
C ILE A 191 -28.34 31.54 23.26
N ALA A 192 -29.03 32.57 22.79
CA ALA A 192 -28.82 33.96 23.21
C ALA A 192 -28.93 34.16 24.74
N SER A 193 -29.91 33.52 25.39
CA SER A 193 -30.10 33.61 26.84
C SER A 193 -28.98 32.96 27.65
N GLU A 194 -28.43 31.83 27.17
CA GLU A 194 -27.33 31.13 27.82
C GLU A 194 -26.02 31.91 27.69
N ILE A 195 -25.83 32.58 26.54
CA ILE A 195 -24.67 33.43 26.28
C ILE A 195 -24.70 34.69 27.16
N GLU A 196 -25.86 35.32 27.37
CA GLU A 196 -25.97 36.50 28.24
C GLU A 196 -25.64 36.18 29.70
N VAL A 197 -26.12 35.04 30.23
CA VAL A 197 -25.74 34.54 31.56
C VAL A 197 -24.22 34.34 31.62
N PHE A 198 -23.63 33.76 30.59
CA PHE A 198 -22.19 33.56 30.52
C PHE A 198 -21.41 34.89 30.53
N LEU A 199 -21.80 35.86 29.70
CA LEU A 199 -21.18 37.19 29.64
C LEU A 199 -21.25 37.92 30.99
N SER A 200 -22.31 37.69 31.77
CA SER A 200 -22.43 38.25 33.12
C SER A 200 -21.45 37.61 34.12
N SER A 201 -21.17 36.30 33.99
CA SER A 201 -20.26 35.56 34.86
C SER A 201 -18.78 35.74 34.52
N SER A 202 -18.45 36.03 33.25
CA SER A 202 -17.07 36.14 32.73
C SER A 202 -16.60 37.60 32.58
N GLN A 203 -17.16 38.51 33.39
CA GLN A 203 -16.95 39.96 33.25
C GLN A 203 -15.48 40.42 33.42
N SER A 204 -14.63 39.63 34.10
CA SER A 204 -13.20 39.88 34.25
C SER A 204 -12.36 39.50 33.02
N SER A 205 -12.84 38.58 32.17
CA SER A 205 -12.11 38.11 30.98
C SER A 205 -11.98 39.20 29.91
N CYS A 206 -13.01 40.07 29.79
CA CYS A 206 -13.09 41.15 28.81
C CYS A 206 -11.97 42.20 28.91
N GLN A 207 -11.32 42.34 30.07
CA GLN A 207 -10.20 43.29 30.24
C GLN A 207 -8.92 42.80 29.58
N THR A 208 -8.74 41.47 29.50
CA THR A 208 -7.51 40.87 28.97
C THR A 208 -7.69 40.33 27.55
N HIS A 209 -8.90 39.90 27.19
CA HIS A 209 -9.23 39.34 25.89
C HIS A 209 -10.56 39.94 25.40
N PRO A 210 -10.54 41.13 24.75
CA PRO A 210 -11.76 41.84 24.40
C PRO A 210 -12.51 41.24 23.20
N PHE A 211 -11.94 40.29 22.45
CA PHE A 211 -12.60 39.70 21.27
C PHE A 211 -13.11 38.30 21.58
N HIS A 212 -14.42 38.13 21.65
CA HIS A 212 -15.07 36.87 22.02
C HIS A 212 -15.82 36.27 20.82
N TYR A 213 -15.51 35.02 20.50
CA TYR A 213 -16.09 34.27 19.39
C TYR A 213 -16.81 33.05 19.93
N PHE A 214 -18.11 32.94 19.63
CA PHE A 214 -18.96 31.83 20.05
C PHE A 214 -19.27 30.90 18.89
N SER A 215 -19.10 29.60 19.12
CA SER A 215 -19.45 28.53 18.18
C SER A 215 -20.23 27.43 18.91
N PHE A 216 -21.26 26.90 18.24
CA PHE A 216 -22.16 25.90 18.80
C PHE A 216 -22.12 24.61 18.01
N SER A 217 -21.97 23.48 18.71
CA SER A 217 -22.06 22.15 18.11
C SER A 217 -23.39 21.49 18.46
N GLN A 218 -24.23 21.30 17.45
CA GLN A 218 -25.48 20.54 17.56
C GLN A 218 -25.26 19.06 17.91
N ILE A 219 -24.10 18.50 17.56
CA ILE A 219 -23.79 17.07 17.74
C ILE A 219 -23.55 16.73 19.21
N HIS A 220 -22.97 17.67 19.97
CA HIS A 220 -22.56 17.44 21.37
C HIS A 220 -23.25 18.40 22.35
N SER A 221 -24.21 19.21 21.91
CA SER A 221 -24.85 20.28 22.71
C SER A 221 -23.81 21.13 23.45
N THR A 222 -22.71 21.47 22.78
CA THR A 222 -21.61 22.24 23.38
C THR A 222 -21.54 23.65 22.80
N VAL A 223 -21.36 24.61 23.69
CA VAL A 223 -21.00 25.99 23.33
C VAL A 223 -19.52 26.16 23.61
N SER A 224 -18.79 26.60 22.58
CA SER A 224 -17.37 26.96 22.70
C SER A 224 -17.22 28.48 22.65
N LEU A 225 -16.45 29.01 23.59
CA LEU A 225 -16.01 30.40 23.59
C LEU A 225 -14.52 30.45 23.32
N ILE A 226 -14.15 31.26 22.34
CA ILE A 226 -12.76 31.62 22.07
C ILE A 226 -12.61 33.12 22.40
N ALA A 227 -11.79 33.44 23.41
CA ALA A 227 -11.47 34.81 23.79
C ALA A 227 -10.05 35.17 23.36
N CYS A 228 -9.89 36.22 22.55
CA CYS A 228 -8.62 36.65 21.98
C CYS A 228 -8.24 38.07 22.41
N LYS A 229 -6.93 38.34 22.47
CA LYS A 229 -6.40 39.70 22.71
C LYS A 229 -6.64 40.63 21.52
N ASP A 230 -6.50 40.09 20.32
CA ASP A 230 -6.65 40.80 19.05
C ASP A 230 -7.73 40.15 18.19
N LYS A 231 -8.22 40.90 17.21
CA LYS A 231 -9.16 40.37 16.20
C LYS A 231 -8.49 39.24 15.42
N ILE A 232 -9.19 38.13 15.21
CA ILE A 232 -8.63 36.98 14.47
C ILE A 232 -8.38 37.40 13.02
N MET A 233 -7.10 37.43 12.62
CA MET A 233 -6.65 37.70 11.26
C MET A 233 -5.88 36.52 10.68
N LYS A 234 -6.04 36.27 9.39
CA LYS A 234 -5.35 35.19 8.66
C LYS A 234 -3.83 35.40 8.70
N GLY A 235 -3.09 34.36 9.03
CA GLY A 235 -1.61 34.38 9.06
C GLY A 235 -0.99 35.10 10.26
N HIS A 236 -1.78 35.56 11.23
CA HIS A 236 -1.28 36.17 12.47
C HIS A 236 -1.43 35.22 13.66
N LYS A 237 -0.38 35.17 14.50
CA LYS A 237 -0.40 34.38 15.74
C LYS A 237 -1.20 35.15 16.80
N ASN A 238 -2.47 34.80 16.93
CA ASN A 238 -3.34 35.45 17.91
C ASN A 238 -3.22 34.76 19.28
N SER A 239 -3.07 35.55 20.33
CA SER A 239 -3.10 35.02 21.71
C SER A 239 -4.56 34.86 22.12
N CYS A 240 -5.04 33.63 22.12
CA CYS A 240 -6.41 33.29 22.45
C CYS A 240 -6.49 32.21 23.52
N ARG A 241 -7.59 32.20 24.27
CA ARG A 241 -7.96 31.18 25.24
C ARG A 241 -9.30 30.59 24.83
N THR A 242 -9.42 29.27 24.89
CA THR A 242 -10.66 28.55 24.58
C THR A 242 -11.27 27.99 25.85
N GLU A 243 -12.57 28.19 26.02
CA GLU A 243 -13.39 27.59 27.07
C GLU A 243 -14.53 26.81 26.42
N LEU A 244 -14.77 25.58 26.90
CA LEU A 244 -15.80 24.68 26.40
C LEU A 244 -16.87 24.48 27.47
N PHE A 245 -18.13 24.61 27.09
CA PHE A 245 -19.26 24.40 27.95
C PHE A 245 -20.18 23.34 27.34
N TYR A 246 -20.54 22.37 28.17
CA TYR A 246 -21.56 21.39 27.84
C TYR A 246 -22.89 21.97 28.34
N SER A 247 -23.83 22.21 27.42
CA SER A 247 -25.21 22.41 27.83
C SER A 247 -25.74 21.05 28.27
N LEU A 248 -25.69 20.82 29.58
CA LEU A 248 -26.45 19.74 30.20
C LEU A 248 -27.92 20.16 30.10
N ASN A 249 -28.59 19.72 29.04
CA ASN A 249 -30.05 19.76 29.02
C ASN A 249 -30.56 19.09 30.31
N GLN A 250 -31.13 19.89 31.22
CA GLN A 250 -32.33 19.52 31.97
C GLN A 250 -33.52 20.08 31.22
#